data_AF-A0AAU6HCU7-F1
#
_entry.id   AF-A0AAU6HCU7-F1
#
_cell.length_a   1.000
_cell.length_b   1.000
_cell.length_c   1.000
_cell.angle_alpha   90.00
_cell.angle_beta   90.00
_cell.angle_gamma   90.00
#
_symmetry.space_group_name_H-M   'P 1'
#
loop_
_entity.id
_entity.type
_entity.pdbx_description
1 polymer ?
#
loop_
_entity_poly.entity_id
_entity_poly.type
_entity_poly.pdbx_seq_one_letter_code
_entity_poly.pdbx_strand_id
1 'polypeptide(L)'
;MRQVAEADGRLAPRSRRGMADLARIRGDFPRALAAVPALGWKGRHHRVLAHIRFPHGDIERAAAAFEDARTEAEQHDAPGERAIAQTLLALVVAFADPLRADDELALAHQYLDHLDQRATTFYAAVAALVRDAGTEGDVINRATVLRTETTVAGLPWPTPLIETATAFHHAVRGADDDLAATLDRLRQAIEGGDFAYYVDIATAMGGLPQPAESATWWLEDAHTVRQRWRALVTARQDHLRGSL
;
A
#
# COMPACT_ATOMS: atom_id res chain seq x y z
N MET A 1 -13.34 18.08 -10.69
CA MET A 1 -13.28 16.65 -11.09
C MET A 1 -14.64 16.08 -11.46
N ARG A 2 -15.68 16.23 -10.62
CA ARG A 2 -17.05 15.76 -10.93
C ARG A 2 -17.57 16.24 -12.28
N GLN A 3 -17.59 17.56 -12.49
CA GLN A 3 -17.99 18.17 -13.78
C GLN A 3 -17.20 17.63 -14.99
N VAL A 4 -15.90 17.33 -14.82
CA VAL A 4 -15.05 16.81 -15.90
C VAL A 4 -15.35 15.33 -16.19
N ALA A 5 -15.72 14.56 -15.16
CA ALA A 5 -16.12 13.16 -15.32
C ALA A 5 -17.50 13.02 -15.99
N GLU A 6 -18.41 13.96 -15.70
CA GLU A 6 -19.76 14.04 -16.27
C GLU A 6 -19.77 14.51 -17.73
N ALA A 7 -18.83 15.39 -18.11
CA ALA A 7 -18.70 15.89 -19.47
C ALA A 7 -18.19 14.84 -20.50
N ASP A 8 -17.83 13.63 -20.05
CA ASP A 8 -17.38 12.47 -20.84
C ASP A 8 -16.30 12.75 -21.92
N GLY A 9 -15.52 13.81 -21.73
CA GLY A 9 -14.44 14.18 -22.64
C GLY A 9 -13.14 13.39 -22.42
N ARG A 10 -12.08 13.76 -23.13
CA ARG A 10 -10.74 13.11 -23.05
C ARG A 10 -10.19 12.94 -21.63
N LEU A 11 -10.54 13.86 -20.72
CA LEU A 11 -10.07 13.86 -19.32
C LEU A 11 -11.01 13.13 -18.35
N ALA A 12 -12.17 12.65 -18.81
CA ALA A 12 -13.16 11.98 -17.97
C ALA A 12 -12.60 10.72 -17.29
N PRO A 13 -11.87 9.81 -17.97
CA PRO A 13 -11.31 8.62 -17.30
C PRO A 13 -10.34 8.98 -16.16
N ARG A 14 -9.48 9.99 -16.36
CA ARG A 14 -8.54 10.47 -15.32
C ARG A 14 -9.28 11.10 -14.15
N SER A 15 -10.37 11.82 -14.43
CA SER A 15 -11.20 12.44 -13.39
C SER A 15 -11.98 11.40 -12.59
N ARG A 16 -12.53 10.36 -13.23
CA ARG A 16 -13.17 9.22 -12.54
C ARG A 16 -12.19 8.47 -11.67
N ARG A 17 -10.99 8.17 -12.19
CA ARG A 17 -9.91 7.54 -11.41
C ARG A 17 -9.59 8.35 -10.16
N GLY A 18 -9.34 9.64 -10.33
CA GLY A 18 -9.00 10.48 -9.20
C GLY A 18 -10.16 10.65 -8.20
N MET A 19 -11.42 10.54 -8.61
CA MET A 19 -12.55 10.48 -7.65
C MET A 19 -12.58 9.17 -6.87
N ALA A 20 -12.25 8.04 -7.50
CA ALA A 20 -12.10 6.76 -6.81
C ALA A 20 -10.92 6.81 -5.82
N ASP A 21 -9.78 7.39 -6.23
CA ASP A 21 -8.62 7.61 -5.35
C ASP A 21 -8.99 8.49 -4.15
N LEU A 22 -9.71 9.60 -4.36
CA LEU A 22 -10.13 10.49 -3.27
C LEU A 22 -11.11 9.83 -2.30
N ALA A 23 -11.97 8.91 -2.77
CA ALA A 23 -12.83 8.13 -1.89
C ALA A 23 -11.99 7.16 -1.03
N ARG A 24 -11.08 6.43 -1.67
CA ARG A 24 -10.12 5.54 -1.00
C ARG A 24 -9.27 6.29 0.03
N ILE A 25 -8.71 7.44 -0.33
CA ILE A 25 -7.88 8.27 0.57
C ILE A 25 -8.66 8.63 1.84
N ARG A 26 -9.97 8.90 1.74
CA ARG A 26 -10.84 9.17 2.89
C ARG A 26 -11.35 7.92 3.63
N GLY A 27 -10.92 6.73 3.24
CA GLY A 27 -11.40 5.48 3.81
C GLY A 27 -12.83 5.08 3.36
N ASP A 28 -13.40 5.72 2.34
CA ASP A 28 -14.70 5.35 1.76
C ASP A 28 -14.51 4.28 0.66
N PHE A 29 -14.22 3.05 1.09
CA PHE A 29 -13.94 1.95 0.17
C PHE A 29 -15.15 1.50 -0.65
N PRO A 30 -16.39 1.45 -0.13
CA PRO A 30 -17.58 1.17 -0.94
C PRO A 30 -17.72 2.13 -2.13
N ARG A 31 -17.53 3.43 -1.92
CA ARG A 31 -17.60 4.41 -3.00
C ARG A 31 -16.44 4.27 -3.98
N ALA A 32 -15.23 3.99 -3.49
CA ALA A 32 -14.08 3.73 -4.35
C ALA A 32 -14.33 2.51 -5.26
N LEU A 33 -14.86 1.42 -4.69
CA LEU A 33 -15.16 0.18 -5.41
C LEU A 33 -16.27 0.37 -6.45
N ALA A 34 -17.35 1.09 -6.09
CA ALA A 34 -18.46 1.35 -7.01
C ALA A 34 -18.03 2.09 -8.29
N ALA A 35 -16.92 2.83 -8.25
CA ALA A 35 -16.39 3.54 -9.42
C ALA A 35 -15.63 2.63 -10.39
N VAL A 36 -15.09 1.49 -9.93
CA VAL A 36 -14.16 0.64 -10.70
C VAL A 36 -14.72 0.19 -12.07
N PRO A 37 -15.98 -0.28 -12.19
CA PRO A 37 -16.51 -0.74 -13.48
C PRO A 37 -16.51 0.34 -14.58
N ALA A 38 -16.59 1.62 -14.20
CA ALA A 38 -16.67 2.74 -15.14
C ALA A 38 -15.28 3.32 -15.53
N LEU A 39 -14.19 2.78 -14.99
CA LEU A 39 -12.84 3.28 -15.22
C LEU A 39 -12.24 2.77 -16.53
N GLY A 40 -12.37 1.47 -16.80
CA GLY A 40 -11.70 0.80 -17.91
C GLY A 40 -10.17 0.98 -17.86
N TRP A 41 -9.50 0.55 -18.94
CA TRP A 41 -8.04 0.65 -19.09
C TRP A 41 -7.51 2.08 -18.86
N LYS A 42 -8.14 3.08 -19.47
CA LYS A 42 -7.72 4.50 -19.36
C LYS A 42 -7.84 5.03 -17.92
N GLY A 43 -8.77 4.49 -17.14
CA GLY A 43 -8.94 4.77 -15.73
C GLY A 43 -8.11 3.88 -14.81
N ARG A 44 -7.33 2.94 -15.34
CA ARG A 44 -6.49 1.99 -14.60
C ARG A 44 -7.31 1.11 -13.64
N HIS A 45 -8.42 0.52 -14.12
CA HIS A 45 -9.37 -0.19 -13.24
C HIS A 45 -8.70 -1.28 -12.38
N HIS A 46 -7.78 -2.07 -12.93
CA HIS A 46 -7.10 -3.15 -12.20
C HIS A 46 -6.24 -2.59 -11.06
N ARG A 47 -5.46 -1.54 -11.33
CA ARG A 47 -4.65 -0.87 -10.30
C ARG A 47 -5.51 -0.23 -9.20
N VAL A 48 -6.61 0.42 -9.57
CA VAL A 48 -7.53 1.01 -8.58
C VAL A 48 -8.15 -0.09 -7.71
N LEU A 49 -8.57 -1.21 -8.32
CA LEU A 49 -9.08 -2.36 -7.59
C LEU A 49 -8.04 -2.90 -6.60
N ALA A 50 -6.79 -3.05 -7.02
CA ALA A 50 -5.71 -3.51 -6.15
C ALA A 50 -5.48 -2.57 -4.96
N HIS A 51 -5.46 -1.25 -5.19
CA HIS A 51 -5.36 -0.25 -4.12
C HIS A 51 -6.56 -0.26 -3.15
N ILE A 52 -7.73 -0.74 -3.57
CA ILE A 52 -8.89 -0.93 -2.69
C ILE A 52 -8.76 -2.22 -1.89
N ARG A 53 -8.25 -3.31 -2.50
CA ARG A 53 -8.10 -4.62 -1.83
C ARG A 53 -6.98 -4.61 -0.78
N PHE A 54 -5.86 -3.96 -1.06
CA PHE A 54 -4.69 -3.97 -0.16
C PHE A 54 -5.01 -3.53 1.28
N PRO A 55 -5.68 -2.40 1.54
CA PRO A 55 -6.01 -1.98 2.91
C PRO A 55 -6.85 -2.99 3.72
N HIS A 56 -7.55 -3.91 3.05
CA HIS A 56 -8.34 -4.95 3.70
C HIS A 56 -7.52 -6.17 4.14
N GLY A 57 -6.19 -6.16 3.93
CA GLY A 57 -5.32 -7.30 4.18
C GLY A 57 -5.55 -8.48 3.24
N ASP A 58 -6.34 -8.30 2.16
CA ASP A 58 -6.59 -9.30 1.13
C ASP A 58 -5.45 -9.27 0.10
N ILE A 59 -4.28 -9.74 0.53
CA ILE A 59 -3.02 -9.66 -0.24
C ILE A 59 -3.13 -10.46 -1.54
N GLU A 60 -3.78 -11.62 -1.51
CA GLU A 60 -3.97 -12.46 -2.69
C GLU A 60 -4.75 -11.73 -3.79
N ARG A 61 -5.92 -11.17 -3.47
CA ARG A 61 -6.71 -10.43 -4.47
C ARG A 61 -6.07 -9.11 -4.87
N ALA A 62 -5.33 -8.46 -3.97
CA ALA A 62 -4.56 -7.26 -4.31
C ALA A 62 -3.44 -7.59 -5.31
N ALA A 63 -2.69 -8.67 -5.07
CA ALA A 63 -1.62 -9.14 -5.95
C ALA A 63 -2.17 -9.51 -7.33
N ALA A 64 -3.22 -10.33 -7.40
CA ALA A 64 -3.86 -10.70 -8.66
C ALA A 64 -4.32 -9.47 -9.47
N ALA A 65 -4.89 -8.46 -8.81
CA ALA A 65 -5.29 -7.23 -9.49
C ALA A 65 -4.10 -6.38 -9.97
N PHE A 66 -2.94 -6.41 -9.28
CA PHE A 66 -1.72 -5.77 -9.81
C PHE A 66 -1.08 -6.56 -10.96
N GLU A 67 -1.15 -7.89 -10.93
CA GLU A 67 -0.75 -8.74 -12.06
C GLU A 67 -1.58 -8.43 -13.30
N ASP A 68 -2.92 -8.40 -13.16
CA ASP A 68 -3.81 -8.00 -14.25
C ASP A 68 -3.48 -6.60 -14.79
N ALA A 69 -3.18 -5.64 -13.90
CA ALA A 69 -2.78 -4.29 -14.28
C ALA A 69 -1.46 -4.27 -15.05
N ARG A 70 -0.49 -5.11 -14.67
CA ARG A 70 0.80 -5.26 -15.36
C ARG A 70 0.60 -5.87 -16.74
N THR A 71 -0.17 -6.96 -16.85
CA THR A 71 -0.48 -7.62 -18.12
C THR A 71 -1.25 -6.72 -19.07
N GLU A 72 -2.27 -5.99 -18.58
CA GLU A 72 -3.00 -5.01 -19.39
C GLU A 72 -2.06 -3.86 -19.86
N ALA A 73 -1.10 -3.45 -19.02
CA ALA A 73 -0.10 -2.46 -19.42
C ALA A 73 0.89 -2.94 -20.49
N GLU A 74 1.24 -4.23 -20.47
CA GLU A 74 2.03 -4.85 -21.54
C GLU A 74 1.26 -4.88 -22.86
N GLN A 75 -0.01 -5.28 -22.84
CA GLN A 75 -0.88 -5.34 -24.03
C GLN A 75 -1.07 -3.97 -24.71
N HIS A 76 -0.93 -2.89 -23.94
CA HIS A 76 -1.10 -1.52 -24.40
C HIS A 76 0.22 -0.76 -24.61
N ASP A 77 1.37 -1.45 -24.61
CA ASP A 77 2.71 -0.86 -24.77
C ASP A 77 2.95 0.33 -23.81
N ALA A 78 2.52 0.18 -22.55
CA ALA A 78 2.57 1.22 -21.54
C ALA A 78 3.65 0.92 -20.47
N PRO A 79 4.96 1.08 -20.80
CA PRO A 79 6.06 0.67 -19.92
C PRO A 79 6.03 1.35 -18.55
N GLY A 80 5.62 2.63 -18.51
CA GLY A 80 5.48 3.35 -17.25
C GLY A 80 4.36 2.84 -16.35
N GLU A 81 3.25 2.34 -16.90
CA GLU A 81 2.20 1.72 -16.10
C GLU A 81 2.59 0.31 -15.66
N ARG A 82 3.29 -0.43 -16.54
CA ARG A 82 3.85 -1.75 -16.23
C ARG A 82 4.80 -1.70 -15.04
N ALA A 83 5.73 -0.74 -15.03
CA ALA A 83 6.65 -0.52 -13.92
C ALA A 83 5.91 -0.23 -12.60
N ILE A 84 4.92 0.68 -12.63
CA ILE A 84 4.09 1.00 -11.46
C ILE A 84 3.36 -0.24 -10.92
N ALA A 85 2.71 -1.01 -11.80
CA ALA A 85 1.97 -2.21 -11.41
C ALA A 85 2.91 -3.27 -10.80
N GLN A 86 4.07 -3.51 -11.43
CA GLN A 86 5.08 -4.45 -10.93
C GLN A 86 5.63 -4.03 -9.55
N THR A 87 5.96 -2.76 -9.35
CA THR A 87 6.47 -2.29 -8.05
C THR A 87 5.41 -2.41 -6.95
N LEU A 88 4.14 -2.11 -7.27
CA LEU A 88 3.06 -2.23 -6.29
C LEU A 88 2.70 -3.70 -6.01
N LEU A 89 2.84 -4.60 -6.99
CA LEU A 89 2.76 -6.05 -6.78
C LEU A 89 3.81 -6.49 -5.75
N ALA A 90 5.07 -6.11 -5.97
CA ALA A 90 6.16 -6.43 -5.06
C ALA A 90 5.89 -5.91 -3.63
N LEU A 91 5.39 -4.67 -3.52
CA LEU A 91 5.00 -4.07 -2.24
C LEU A 91 3.94 -4.89 -1.49
N VAL A 92 2.85 -5.28 -2.15
CA VAL A 92 1.77 -5.99 -1.44
C VAL A 92 2.16 -7.42 -1.10
N VAL A 93 2.86 -8.10 -2.01
CA VAL A 93 3.34 -9.46 -1.80
C VAL A 93 4.34 -9.52 -0.64
N ALA A 94 5.18 -8.49 -0.46
CA ALA A 94 6.16 -8.43 0.62
C ALA A 94 5.57 -8.63 2.03
N PHE A 95 4.30 -8.28 2.25
CA PHE A 95 3.64 -8.53 3.54
C PHE A 95 3.37 -10.02 3.80
N ALA A 96 3.07 -10.79 2.76
CA ALA A 96 2.68 -12.20 2.88
C ALA A 96 3.83 -13.16 2.56
N ASP A 97 4.64 -12.87 1.54
CA ASP A 97 5.67 -13.75 1.01
C ASP A 97 6.94 -12.93 0.67
N PRO A 98 7.94 -12.89 1.57
CA PRO A 98 9.15 -12.10 1.35
C PRO A 98 10.04 -12.68 0.26
N LEU A 99 9.98 -14.00 0.00
CA LEU A 99 10.79 -14.63 -1.05
C LEU A 99 10.25 -14.25 -2.41
N ARG A 100 8.95 -14.42 -2.63
CA ARG A 100 8.31 -13.95 -3.85
C ARG A 100 8.50 -12.45 -4.06
N ALA A 101 8.41 -11.64 -3.00
CA ALA A 101 8.61 -10.21 -3.10
C ALA A 101 10.02 -9.82 -3.58
N ASP A 102 11.05 -10.63 -3.33
CA ASP A 102 12.40 -10.38 -3.83
C ASP A 102 12.47 -10.50 -5.36
N ASP A 103 11.85 -11.56 -5.92
CA ASP A 103 11.74 -11.75 -7.36
C ASP A 103 10.95 -10.60 -8.02
N GLU A 104 9.82 -10.23 -7.42
CA GLU A 104 8.96 -9.15 -7.92
C GLU A 104 9.67 -7.79 -7.85
N LEU A 105 10.49 -7.56 -6.82
CA LEU A 105 11.34 -6.36 -6.68
C LEU A 105 12.46 -6.34 -7.72
N ALA A 106 13.11 -7.47 -7.99
CA ALA A 106 14.14 -7.55 -9.02
C ALA A 106 13.57 -7.18 -10.39
N LEU A 107 12.40 -7.70 -10.73
CA LEU A 107 11.69 -7.34 -11.97
C LEU A 107 11.24 -5.86 -11.97
N ALA A 108 10.79 -5.34 -10.84
CA ALA A 108 10.44 -3.92 -10.70
C ALA A 108 11.63 -3.01 -11.03
N HIS A 109 12.83 -3.31 -10.50
CA HIS A 109 14.04 -2.54 -10.80
C HIS A 109 14.38 -2.58 -12.29
N GLN A 110 14.33 -3.75 -12.92
CA GLN A 110 14.57 -3.87 -14.37
C GLN A 110 13.61 -3.00 -15.20
N TYR A 111 12.33 -2.89 -14.80
CA TYR A 111 11.38 -2.02 -15.49
C TYR A 111 11.60 -0.53 -15.20
N LEU A 112 12.17 -0.18 -14.05
CA LEU A 112 12.43 1.19 -13.64
C LEU A 112 13.75 1.75 -14.21
N ASP A 113 14.73 0.91 -14.56
CA ASP A 113 16.08 1.33 -15.00
C ASP A 113 16.11 2.34 -16.15
N HIS A 114 15.05 2.42 -16.95
CA HIS A 114 14.95 3.33 -18.10
C HIS A 114 13.86 4.39 -17.95
N LEU A 115 13.28 4.55 -16.75
CA LEU A 115 12.15 5.42 -16.50
C LEU A 115 12.48 6.47 -15.43
N ASP A 116 12.12 7.73 -15.70
CA ASP A 116 12.09 8.77 -14.68
C ASP A 116 10.77 8.70 -13.91
N GLN A 117 10.71 7.80 -12.91
CA GLN A 117 9.55 7.57 -12.05
C GLN A 117 9.92 7.56 -10.57
N ARG A 118 10.44 8.68 -10.08
CA ARG A 118 10.85 8.84 -8.67
C ARG A 118 9.76 8.47 -7.64
N ALA A 119 8.49 8.73 -7.95
CA ALA A 119 7.39 8.30 -7.08
C ALA A 119 7.29 6.77 -6.96
N THR A 120 7.57 6.05 -8.05
CA THR A 120 7.54 4.59 -8.08
C THR A 120 8.75 3.99 -7.35
N THR A 121 9.93 4.63 -7.44
CA THR A 121 11.11 4.16 -6.70
C THR A 121 10.90 4.21 -5.18
N PHE A 122 10.11 5.16 -4.67
CA PHE A 122 9.71 5.15 -3.25
C PHE A 122 8.87 3.92 -2.87
N TYR A 123 7.96 3.46 -3.74
CA TYR A 123 7.23 2.20 -3.48
C TYR A 123 8.16 0.99 -3.46
N ALA A 124 9.16 0.93 -4.34
CA ALA A 124 10.15 -0.15 -4.34
C ALA A 124 10.98 -0.15 -3.05
N ALA A 125 11.38 1.03 -2.57
CA ALA A 125 12.09 1.18 -1.30
C ALA A 125 11.22 0.72 -0.12
N VAL A 126 9.93 1.08 -0.07
CA VAL A 126 9.01 0.57 0.96
C VAL A 126 8.86 -0.95 0.86
N ALA A 127 8.69 -1.50 -0.35
CA ALA A 127 8.57 -2.95 -0.54
C ALA A 127 9.79 -3.69 0.03
N ALA A 128 11.00 -3.16 -0.16
CA ALA A 128 12.21 -3.71 0.44
C ALA A 128 12.21 -3.63 1.98
N LEU A 129 11.67 -2.55 2.58
CA LEU A 129 11.48 -2.47 4.05
C LEU A 129 10.55 -3.58 4.56
N VAL A 130 9.43 -3.79 3.87
CA VAL A 130 8.44 -4.82 4.25
C VAL A 130 9.00 -6.23 4.06
N ARG A 131 9.71 -6.47 2.95
CA ARG A 131 10.38 -7.75 2.68
C ARG A 131 11.31 -8.13 3.85
N ASP A 132 12.10 -7.17 4.33
CA ASP A 132 13.08 -7.36 5.39
C ASP A 132 12.49 -7.23 6.82
N ALA A 133 11.18 -7.01 6.95
CA ALA A 133 10.54 -6.80 8.25
C ALA A 133 10.74 -8.00 9.20
N GLY A 134 11.06 -7.70 10.47
CA GLY A 134 11.36 -8.71 11.49
C GLY A 134 12.79 -9.23 11.55
N THR A 135 13.60 -8.97 10.52
CA THR A 135 15.02 -9.35 10.49
C THR A 135 15.88 -8.39 11.36
N GLU A 136 17.11 -8.78 11.68
CA GLU A 136 18.10 -7.93 12.35
C GLU A 136 18.69 -6.84 11.45
N GLY A 137 18.26 -6.77 10.18
CA GLY A 137 18.72 -5.78 9.23
C GLY A 137 18.35 -4.36 9.60
N ASP A 138 19.01 -3.41 8.96
CA ASP A 138 18.82 -1.98 9.18
C ASP A 138 17.52 -1.44 8.55
N VAL A 139 16.37 -1.98 8.95
CA VAL A 139 15.05 -1.55 8.47
C VAL A 139 14.75 -0.14 8.99
N ILE A 140 15.11 0.18 10.23
CA ILE A 140 14.75 1.45 10.88
C ILE A 140 15.57 2.64 10.35
N ASN A 141 16.88 2.51 10.11
CA ASN A 141 17.61 3.64 9.51
C ASN A 141 17.19 3.82 8.05
N ARG A 142 16.96 2.74 7.29
CA ARG A 142 16.44 2.85 5.91
C ARG A 142 15.08 3.55 5.88
N ALA A 143 14.15 3.24 6.80
CA ALA A 143 12.89 3.96 6.92
C ALA A 143 13.09 5.45 7.26
N THR A 144 14.07 5.78 8.09
CA THR A 144 14.42 7.16 8.46
C THR A 144 15.00 7.95 7.29
N VAL A 145 15.91 7.33 6.52
CA VAL A 145 16.43 7.90 5.27
C VAL A 145 15.28 8.13 4.30
N LEU A 146 14.40 7.14 4.11
CA LEU A 146 13.28 7.22 3.20
C LEU A 146 12.31 8.37 3.55
N ARG A 147 11.97 8.55 4.84
CA ARG A 147 11.21 9.71 5.32
C ARG A 147 11.87 11.04 4.93
N THR A 148 13.18 11.14 5.11
CA THR A 148 13.93 12.35 4.77
C THR A 148 13.89 12.61 3.27
N GLU A 149 14.11 11.58 2.46
CA GLU A 149 14.06 11.68 1.01
C GLU A 149 12.68 12.07 0.48
N THR A 150 11.59 11.52 1.05
CA THR A 150 10.23 11.91 0.67
C THR A 150 9.93 13.37 0.99
N THR A 151 10.43 13.87 2.14
CA THR A 151 10.34 15.27 2.53
C THR A 151 11.12 16.17 1.57
N VAL A 152 12.37 15.84 1.28
CA VAL A 152 13.23 16.58 0.33
C VAL A 152 12.65 16.57 -1.08
N ALA A 153 11.99 15.47 -1.48
CA ALA A 153 11.32 15.37 -2.78
C ALA A 153 10.02 16.18 -2.87
N GLY A 154 9.52 16.75 -1.76
CA GLY A 154 8.21 17.40 -1.72
C GLY A 154 7.04 16.43 -1.95
N LEU A 155 7.24 15.15 -1.63
CA LEU A 155 6.24 14.09 -1.80
C LEU A 155 5.88 13.52 -0.42
N PRO A 156 4.99 14.17 0.35
CA PRO A 156 4.63 13.70 1.71
C PRO A 156 3.68 12.50 1.71
N TRP A 157 3.01 12.22 0.59
CA TRP A 157 1.99 11.17 0.49
C TRP A 157 2.50 9.72 0.73
N PRO A 158 3.79 9.35 0.55
CA PRO A 158 4.29 8.03 0.92
C PRO A 158 4.51 7.85 2.43
N THR A 159 4.57 8.93 3.22
CA THR A 159 4.89 8.85 4.67
C THR A 159 3.98 7.89 5.43
N PRO A 160 2.63 7.91 5.28
CA PRO A 160 1.78 6.95 5.97
C PRO A 160 2.09 5.48 5.63
N LEU A 161 2.50 5.22 4.38
CA LEU A 161 2.88 3.88 3.94
C LEU A 161 4.24 3.46 4.53
N ILE A 162 5.21 4.38 4.63
CA ILE A 162 6.51 4.13 5.29
C ILE A 162 6.30 3.80 6.78
N GLU A 163 5.46 4.56 7.48
CA GLU A 163 5.13 4.27 8.88
C GLU A 163 4.35 2.95 9.01
N THR A 164 3.50 2.59 8.05
CA THR A 164 2.82 1.28 8.03
C THR A 164 3.80 0.12 7.89
N ALA A 165 4.81 0.24 7.01
CA ALA A 165 5.88 -0.75 6.88
C ALA A 165 6.72 -0.85 8.17
N THR A 166 6.99 0.28 8.81
CA THR A 166 7.71 0.36 10.09
C THR A 166 6.90 -0.31 11.22
N ALA A 167 5.60 -0.05 11.28
CA ALA A 167 4.69 -0.68 12.24
C ALA A 167 4.65 -2.21 12.05
N PHE A 168 4.61 -2.68 10.80
CA PHE A 168 4.69 -4.10 10.49
C PHE A 168 6.00 -4.73 11.01
N HIS A 169 7.14 -4.08 10.80
CA HIS A 169 8.42 -4.53 11.35
C HIS A 169 8.37 -4.66 12.88
N HIS A 170 7.94 -3.63 13.61
CA HIS A 170 7.87 -3.68 15.07
C HIS A 170 6.87 -4.72 15.58
N ALA A 171 5.71 -4.85 14.93
CA ALA A 171 4.72 -5.87 15.26
C ALA A 171 5.28 -7.29 15.08
N VAL A 172 6.05 -7.53 14.01
CA VAL A 172 6.73 -8.82 13.79
C VAL A 172 7.79 -9.07 14.87
N ARG A 173 8.58 -8.05 15.24
CA ARG A 173 9.59 -8.16 16.31
C ARG A 173 8.99 -8.32 17.72
N GLY A 174 7.72 -8.01 17.92
CA GLY A 174 7.13 -7.90 19.27
C GLY A 174 7.68 -6.70 20.05
N ALA A 175 8.07 -5.62 19.36
CA ALA A 175 8.63 -4.41 19.94
C ALA A 175 7.51 -3.40 20.23
N ASP A 176 6.75 -3.61 21.30
CA ASP A 176 5.51 -2.88 21.59
C ASP A 176 5.73 -1.38 21.80
N ASP A 177 6.81 -0.97 22.48
CA ASP A 177 7.14 0.44 22.72
C ASP A 177 7.45 1.17 21.41
N ASP A 178 8.22 0.53 20.52
CA ASP A 178 8.54 1.09 19.21
C ASP A 178 7.32 1.14 18.28
N LEU A 179 6.44 0.15 18.38
CA LEU A 179 5.16 0.15 17.67
C LEU A 179 4.27 1.30 18.14
N ALA A 180 4.18 1.55 19.44
CA ALA A 180 3.43 2.68 20.00
C ALA A 180 3.99 4.01 19.48
N ALA A 181 5.31 4.20 19.50
CA ALA A 181 5.94 5.40 18.95
C ALA A 181 5.70 5.57 17.44
N THR A 182 5.65 4.46 16.70
CA THR A 182 5.32 4.47 15.26
C THR A 182 3.88 4.85 15.00
N LEU A 183 2.94 4.37 15.81
CA LEU A 183 1.53 4.76 15.73
C LEU A 183 1.33 6.25 15.97
N ASP A 184 2.07 6.85 16.90
CA ASP A 184 2.01 8.29 17.16
C ASP A 184 2.53 9.11 15.98
N ARG A 185 3.65 8.70 15.35
CA ARG A 185 4.14 9.32 14.11
C ARG A 185 3.15 9.18 12.96
N LEU A 186 2.54 8.00 12.82
CA LEU A 186 1.54 7.76 11.78
C LEU A 186 0.31 8.64 11.97
N ARG A 187 -0.19 8.81 13.21
CA ARG A 187 -1.28 9.74 13.52
C ARG A 187 -0.94 11.19 13.18
N GLN A 188 0.27 11.63 13.49
CA GLN A 188 0.75 12.96 13.11
C GLN A 188 0.82 13.15 11.59
N ALA A 189 1.28 12.13 10.85
CA ALA A 189 1.37 12.18 9.40
C ALA A 189 0.01 12.29 8.69
N ILE A 190 -1.07 11.90 9.36
CA ILE A 190 -2.43 11.85 8.80
C ILE A 190 -3.41 12.78 9.53
N GLU A 191 -2.92 13.81 10.23
CA GLU A 191 -3.76 14.77 10.97
C GLU A 191 -4.88 15.39 10.11
N GLY A 192 -4.66 15.52 8.80
CA GLY A 192 -5.67 15.96 7.83
C GLY A 192 -6.80 14.94 7.52
N GLY A 193 -6.77 13.75 8.11
CA GLY A 193 -7.74 12.66 7.93
C GLY A 193 -7.50 11.78 6.69
N ASP A 194 -6.69 12.24 5.74
CA ASP A 194 -6.31 11.46 4.57
C ASP A 194 -5.47 10.24 5.00
N PHE A 195 -5.87 9.06 4.53
CA PHE A 195 -5.26 7.78 4.86
C PHE A 195 -5.39 7.36 6.34
N ALA A 196 -6.38 7.88 7.09
CA ALA A 196 -6.68 7.50 8.47
C ALA A 196 -6.72 5.98 8.72
N TYR A 197 -7.18 5.23 7.71
CA TYR A 197 -7.27 3.77 7.74
C TYR A 197 -5.92 3.06 7.98
N TYR A 198 -4.77 3.70 7.73
CA TYR A 198 -3.46 3.10 8.05
C TYR A 198 -3.23 2.97 9.57
N VAL A 199 -3.83 3.83 10.40
CA VAL A 199 -3.77 3.67 11.87
C VAL A 199 -4.54 2.43 12.30
N ASP A 200 -5.71 2.19 11.71
CA ASP A 200 -6.51 0.99 11.99
C ASP A 200 -5.72 -0.28 11.65
N ILE A 201 -5.05 -0.26 10.49
CA ILE A 201 -4.18 -1.34 9.99
C ILE A 201 -3.00 -1.58 10.94
N ALA A 202 -2.24 -0.55 11.27
CA ALA A 202 -1.07 -0.66 12.15
C ALA A 202 -1.46 -1.11 13.57
N THR A 203 -2.60 -0.64 14.07
CA THR A 203 -3.18 -1.08 15.36
C THR A 203 -3.54 -2.57 15.30
N ALA A 204 -4.12 -3.03 14.19
CA ALA A 204 -4.47 -4.43 13.98
C ALA A 204 -3.23 -5.34 13.90
N MET A 205 -2.17 -4.90 13.21
CA MET A 205 -0.89 -5.61 13.15
C MET A 205 -0.35 -5.90 14.55
N GLY A 206 -0.40 -4.91 15.45
CA GLY A 206 0.01 -5.04 16.85
C GLY A 206 -0.90 -5.86 17.74
N GLY A 207 -2.12 -6.22 17.28
CA GLY A 207 -3.13 -6.82 18.16
C GLY A 207 -3.62 -5.87 19.26
N LEU A 208 -3.50 -4.57 19.05
CA LEU A 208 -3.87 -3.54 20.03
C LEU A 208 -5.39 -3.26 20.01
N PRO A 209 -5.96 -2.72 21.11
CA PRO A 209 -7.34 -2.25 21.13
C PRO A 209 -7.60 -1.21 20.04
N GLN A 210 -8.74 -1.31 19.37
CA GLN A 210 -9.09 -0.36 18.30
C GLN A 210 -9.42 1.03 18.85
N PRO A 211 -9.12 2.10 18.08
CA PRO A 211 -9.65 3.42 18.36
C PRO A 211 -11.18 3.39 18.35
N ALA A 212 -11.81 4.10 19.29
CA ALA A 212 -13.27 4.13 19.40
C ALA A 212 -13.98 4.77 18.19
N GLU A 213 -13.27 5.55 17.38
CA GLU A 213 -13.81 6.43 16.34
C GLU A 213 -13.09 6.26 14.99
N SER A 214 -12.93 5.04 14.49
CA SER A 214 -12.48 4.87 13.10
C SER A 214 -13.57 5.37 12.15
N ALA A 215 -13.22 6.35 11.31
CA ALA A 215 -14.08 6.87 10.25
C ALA A 215 -14.03 6.01 8.97
N THR A 216 -13.28 4.90 8.98
CA THR A 216 -13.06 4.07 7.79
C THR A 216 -14.28 3.21 7.48
N TRP A 217 -14.75 3.29 6.24
CA TRP A 217 -15.87 2.49 5.73
C TRP A 217 -15.29 1.32 4.94
N TRP A 218 -15.12 0.19 5.62
CA TRP A 218 -14.59 -1.04 5.05
C TRP A 218 -15.62 -1.73 4.12
N LEU A 219 -15.13 -2.55 3.18
CA LEU A 219 -15.98 -3.41 2.34
C LEU A 219 -16.56 -4.61 3.09
N GLU A 220 -15.84 -5.06 4.13
CA GLU A 220 -16.20 -6.14 5.02
C GLU A 220 -16.27 -5.61 6.44
N ASP A 221 -16.70 -6.43 7.40
CA ASP A 221 -16.67 -6.00 8.78
C ASP A 221 -15.23 -5.70 9.25
N ALA A 222 -15.09 -4.70 10.11
CA ALA A 222 -13.79 -4.25 10.58
C ALA A 222 -13.03 -5.36 11.32
N HIS A 223 -13.72 -6.34 11.93
CA HIS A 223 -13.05 -7.43 12.64
C HIS A 223 -12.31 -8.36 11.66
N THR A 224 -12.94 -8.72 10.55
CA THR A 224 -12.32 -9.51 9.48
C THR A 224 -11.06 -8.84 8.92
N VAL A 225 -11.10 -7.54 8.64
CA VAL A 225 -9.93 -6.78 8.18
C VAL A 225 -8.79 -6.84 9.20
N ARG A 226 -9.10 -6.66 10.49
CA ARG A 226 -8.09 -6.74 11.55
C ARG A 226 -7.46 -8.12 11.66
N GLN A 227 -8.28 -9.18 11.59
CA GLN A 227 -7.79 -10.55 11.66
C GLN A 227 -6.83 -10.86 10.52
N ARG A 228 -7.10 -10.38 9.30
CA ARG A 228 -6.18 -10.55 8.17
C ARG A 228 -4.83 -9.89 8.42
N TRP A 229 -4.83 -8.62 8.86
CA TRP A 229 -3.59 -7.93 9.17
C TRP A 229 -2.81 -8.57 10.32
N ARG A 230 -3.50 -9.03 11.36
CA ARG A 230 -2.86 -9.76 12.45
C ARG A 230 -2.30 -11.10 11.99
N ALA A 231 -3.02 -11.83 11.14
CA ALA A 231 -2.57 -13.10 10.58
C ALA A 231 -1.28 -12.94 9.76
N LEU A 232 -1.13 -11.85 8.98
CA LEU A 232 0.12 -11.57 8.26
C LEU A 232 1.32 -11.41 9.20
N VAL A 233 1.15 -10.69 10.31
CA VAL A 233 2.20 -10.54 11.33
C VAL A 233 2.54 -11.88 11.96
N THR A 234 1.53 -12.66 12.38
CA THR A 234 1.75 -13.97 13.00
C THR A 234 2.43 -14.95 12.04
N ALA A 235 1.99 -15.01 10.78
CA ALA A 235 2.62 -15.85 9.76
C ALA A 235 4.08 -15.47 9.55
N ARG A 236 4.41 -14.17 9.53
CA ARG A 236 5.80 -13.71 9.44
C ARG A 236 6.63 -14.11 10.67
N GLN A 237 6.08 -13.98 11.87
CA GLN A 237 6.74 -14.41 13.10
C GLN A 237 7.06 -15.90 13.07
N ASP A 238 6.08 -16.72 12.66
CA ASP A 238 6.25 -18.17 12.59
C ASP A 238 7.31 -18.57 11.55
N HIS A 239 7.33 -17.92 10.39
CA HIS A 239 8.35 -18.12 9.37
C HIS A 239 9.77 -17.81 9.89
N LEU A 240 9.94 -16.69 10.60
CA LEU A 240 11.23 -16.30 11.17
C LEU A 240 11.68 -17.24 12.30
N ARG A 241 10.76 -17.70 13.16
CA ARG A 241 11.08 -18.69 14.20
C ARG A 241 11.47 -20.06 13.63
N GLY A 242 10.90 -20.45 12.48
CA GLY A 242 11.23 -21.70 11.80
C GLY A 242 12.51 -21.65 10.96
N SER A 243 13.09 -20.46 10.77
CA SER A 243 14.31 -20.24 10.00
C SER A 243 15.55 -20.01 10.88
N LEU A 244 15.37 -19.98 12.22
CA LEU A 244 16.41 -19.97 13.26
C LEU A 244 16.76 -21.40 13.68
#